data_AF-B7PR89-F1
#
_entry.id   AF-B7PR89-F1
#
_cell.length_a   1.000
_cell.length_b   1.000
_cell.length_c   1.000
_cell.angle_alpha   90.00
_cell.angle_beta   90.00
_cell.angle_gamma   90.00
#
_symmetry.space_group_name_H-M   'P 1'
#
loop_
_entity.id
_entity.type
_entity.pdbx_description
1 polymer ?
#
loop_
_entity_poly.entity_id
_entity_poly.type
_entity_poly.pdbx_seq_one_letter_code
_entity_poly.pdbx_strand_id
1 'polypeptide(L)'
;VGVGSPCSVDMSRHVSADFQKTGHELVSLWKEIGISEEEIIDRLNKLRDHLRRLLGDSLAGEVEMRDRLLKNIEEYDAELAVLTRELQIDAAKVNKTLSILEREELLRGQVHELTTLKVSRRRKLKGLRAQERHLCTRLAMPPHQLDTRVPSESDLHELEMHVQMLKQEQDRRETKYHNLRAEVLALVEELSAAPEGSFQEKVVDSDPASFGLSTSSLAAVAAYLDELKSLHAARVAECTQLRQSISEFWNRLKVPQDQQEAFTLKHTGLGDDVVAALKSEVARCEVLKREHLQEFIQKVIAELLEMYTKCGVPERKARLEGACEAEACNEERLKSLEAELTAAKRFYDQNTAILEKVERREVLWGRLLEFESKARDPGRFNNRGGGLLLEERERKRLEKELPRLGREILEHIEAHEADGSSLFLEWSAAFKEHLDAQYASYQEDKENERLARVRASSSH
;
A
#
# COMPACT_ATOMS: atom_id res chain seq x y z
N VAL A 1 -13.76 -65.56 -67.34
CA VAL A 1 -13.42 -66.86 -67.97
C VAL A 1 -12.20 -67.40 -67.27
N GLY A 2 -12.40 -68.11 -66.16
CA GLY A 2 -11.32 -68.79 -65.45
C GLY A 2 -11.18 -70.18 -66.06
N VAL A 3 -10.03 -70.45 -66.67
CA VAL A 3 -9.67 -71.80 -67.08
C VAL A 3 -9.52 -72.59 -65.78
N GLY A 4 -10.46 -73.49 -65.49
CA GLY A 4 -10.33 -74.41 -64.37
C GLY A 4 -8.99 -75.12 -64.48
N SER A 5 -8.23 -75.16 -63.38
CA SER A 5 -6.95 -75.88 -63.34
C SER A 5 -7.16 -77.31 -63.87
N PRO A 6 -6.26 -77.87 -64.71
CA PRO A 6 -6.42 -79.20 -65.29
C PRO A 6 -6.79 -80.26 -64.25
N CYS A 7 -6.20 -80.14 -63.05
CA CYS A 7 -6.43 -80.99 -61.90
C CYS A 7 -7.89 -80.95 -61.36
N SER A 8 -8.57 -79.81 -61.43
CA SER A 8 -9.97 -79.67 -60.99
C SER A 8 -10.94 -80.31 -61.98
N VAL A 9 -10.67 -80.17 -63.27
CA VAL A 9 -11.45 -80.79 -64.35
C VAL A 9 -11.29 -82.31 -64.32
N ASP A 10 -10.07 -82.79 -64.06
CA ASP A 10 -9.78 -84.21 -63.93
C ASP A 10 -10.41 -84.83 -62.68
N MET A 11 -10.46 -84.09 -61.54
CA MET A 11 -11.15 -84.56 -60.34
C MET A 11 -12.67 -84.71 -60.54
N SER A 12 -13.31 -83.75 -61.23
CA SER A 12 -14.74 -83.84 -61.57
C SER A 12 -15.05 -85.07 -62.45
N ARG A 13 -14.13 -85.41 -63.37
CA ARG A 13 -14.22 -86.62 -64.19
C ARG A 13 -14.07 -87.90 -63.36
N HIS A 14 -13.14 -87.94 -62.40
CA HIS A 14 -12.99 -89.09 -61.50
C HIS A 14 -14.23 -89.31 -60.65
N VAL A 15 -14.80 -88.24 -60.07
CA VAL A 15 -16.06 -88.31 -59.30
C VAL A 15 -17.19 -88.91 -60.15
N SER A 16 -17.34 -88.46 -61.39
CA SER A 16 -18.34 -89.01 -62.32
C SER A 16 -18.08 -90.49 -62.65
N ALA A 17 -16.83 -90.89 -62.87
CA ALA A 17 -16.45 -92.26 -63.17
C ALA A 17 -16.68 -93.21 -61.99
N ASP A 18 -16.37 -92.79 -60.76
CA ASP A 18 -16.63 -93.56 -59.55
C ASP A 18 -18.13 -93.80 -59.37
N PHE A 19 -18.96 -92.78 -59.58
CA PHE A 19 -20.42 -92.94 -59.55
C PHE A 19 -20.94 -93.91 -60.61
N GLN A 20 -20.42 -93.83 -61.84
CA GLN A 20 -20.79 -94.75 -62.92
C GLN A 20 -20.41 -96.19 -62.58
N LYS A 21 -19.18 -96.40 -62.11
CA LYS A 21 -18.68 -97.73 -61.73
C LYS A 21 -19.51 -98.33 -60.59
N THR A 22 -19.70 -97.60 -59.50
CA THR A 22 -20.51 -98.06 -58.35
C THR A 22 -21.96 -98.28 -58.75
N GLY A 23 -22.52 -97.44 -59.64
CA GLY A 23 -23.86 -97.63 -60.20
C GLY A 23 -23.99 -98.93 -61.00
N HIS A 24 -23.01 -99.25 -61.84
CA HIS A 24 -22.98 -100.51 -62.61
C HIS A 24 -22.84 -101.75 -61.71
N GLU A 25 -21.99 -101.69 -60.69
CA GLU A 25 -21.82 -102.76 -59.71
C GLU A 25 -23.11 -103.02 -58.91
N LEU A 26 -23.80 -101.97 -58.45
CA LEU A 26 -25.09 -102.08 -57.76
C LEU A 26 -26.16 -102.73 -58.64
N VAL A 27 -26.22 -102.36 -59.93
CA VAL A 27 -27.16 -102.95 -60.89
C VAL A 27 -26.85 -104.41 -61.15
N SER A 28 -25.57 -104.81 -61.26
CA SER A 28 -25.18 -106.22 -61.39
C SER A 28 -25.63 -107.02 -60.17
N LEU A 29 -25.33 -106.53 -58.97
CA LEU A 29 -25.73 -107.17 -57.71
C LEU A 29 -27.24 -107.31 -57.58
N TRP A 30 -28.02 -106.27 -57.91
CA TRP A 30 -29.48 -106.36 -57.84
C TRP A 30 -30.09 -107.33 -58.85
N LYS A 31 -29.49 -107.44 -60.04
CA LYS A 31 -29.87 -108.46 -61.05
C LYS A 31 -29.53 -109.87 -60.58
N GLU A 32 -28.39 -110.07 -59.94
CA GLU A 32 -27.98 -111.35 -59.35
C GLU A 32 -28.90 -111.80 -58.20
N ILE A 33 -29.39 -110.84 -57.38
CA ILE A 33 -30.34 -111.11 -56.29
C ILE A 33 -31.77 -111.41 -56.79
N GLY A 34 -32.11 -111.04 -58.03
CA GLY A 34 -33.42 -111.28 -58.64
C GLY A 34 -34.47 -110.19 -58.39
N ILE A 35 -34.03 -108.94 -58.14
CA ILE A 35 -34.93 -107.79 -57.97
C ILE A 35 -35.54 -107.41 -59.33
N SER A 36 -36.82 -107.04 -59.37
CA SER A 36 -37.49 -106.62 -60.61
C SER A 36 -36.86 -105.37 -61.21
N GLU A 37 -36.95 -105.20 -62.54
CA GLU A 37 -36.42 -104.01 -63.20
C GLU A 37 -37.07 -102.72 -62.68
N GLU A 38 -38.36 -102.76 -62.36
CA GLU A 38 -39.10 -101.64 -61.75
C GLU A 38 -38.51 -101.23 -60.40
N GLU A 39 -38.20 -102.19 -59.52
CA GLU A 39 -37.58 -101.91 -58.21
C GLU A 39 -36.13 -101.43 -58.32
N ILE A 40 -35.37 -101.93 -59.30
CA ILE A 40 -34.00 -101.46 -59.58
C ILE A 40 -34.03 -99.99 -60.01
N ILE A 41 -34.95 -99.62 -60.90
CA ILE A 41 -35.14 -98.24 -61.35
C ILE A 41 -35.51 -97.34 -60.17
N ASP A 42 -36.40 -97.78 -59.28
CA ASP A 42 -36.78 -97.04 -58.08
C ASP A 42 -35.60 -96.82 -57.10
N ARG A 43 -34.76 -97.84 -56.89
CA ARG A 43 -33.56 -97.73 -56.06
C ARG A 43 -32.53 -96.78 -56.69
N LEU A 44 -32.32 -96.84 -58.00
CA LEU A 44 -31.46 -95.90 -58.74
C LEU A 44 -32.00 -94.47 -58.69
N ASN A 45 -33.31 -94.28 -58.83
CA ASN A 45 -33.95 -92.98 -58.69
C ASN A 45 -33.75 -92.39 -57.28
N LYS A 46 -33.92 -93.21 -56.23
CA LYS A 46 -33.63 -92.79 -54.86
C LYS A 46 -32.16 -92.38 -54.70
N LEU A 47 -31.20 -93.16 -55.19
CA LEU A 47 -29.78 -92.81 -55.12
C LEU A 47 -29.47 -91.51 -55.86
N ARG A 48 -29.98 -91.36 -57.08
CA ARG A 48 -29.87 -90.14 -57.88
C ARG A 48 -30.44 -88.92 -57.15
N ASP A 49 -31.56 -89.08 -56.46
CA ASP A 49 -32.19 -87.98 -55.73
C ASP A 49 -31.39 -87.61 -54.47
N HIS A 50 -30.74 -88.57 -53.79
CA HIS A 50 -29.80 -88.27 -52.69
C HIS A 50 -28.58 -87.49 -53.20
N LEU A 51 -28.00 -87.91 -54.33
CA LEU A 51 -26.87 -87.21 -54.95
C LEU A 51 -27.23 -85.80 -55.40
N ARG A 52 -28.41 -85.62 -56.01
CA ARG A 52 -28.91 -84.30 -56.39
C ARG A 52 -29.10 -83.37 -55.19
N ARG A 53 -29.61 -83.88 -54.07
CA ARG A 53 -29.71 -83.09 -52.83
C ARG A 53 -28.35 -82.68 -52.33
N LEU A 54 -27.41 -83.61 -52.19
CA LEU A 54 -26.06 -83.30 -51.69
C LEU A 54 -25.31 -82.29 -52.57
N LEU A 55 -25.35 -82.46 -53.90
CA LEU A 55 -24.75 -81.51 -54.84
C LEU A 55 -25.50 -80.16 -54.84
N GLY A 56 -26.83 -80.21 -54.69
CA GLY A 56 -27.67 -79.01 -54.56
C GLY A 56 -27.35 -78.20 -53.32
N ASP A 57 -27.21 -78.85 -52.17
CA ASP A 57 -26.86 -78.23 -50.89
C ASP A 57 -25.45 -77.63 -50.94
N SER A 58 -24.48 -78.35 -51.52
CA SER A 58 -23.11 -77.84 -51.71
C SER A 58 -23.08 -76.63 -52.64
N LEU A 59 -23.78 -76.68 -53.78
CA LEU A 59 -23.86 -75.54 -54.71
C LEU A 59 -24.59 -74.35 -54.07
N ALA A 60 -25.67 -74.61 -53.33
CA ALA A 60 -26.41 -73.56 -52.62
C ALA A 60 -25.51 -72.85 -51.59
N GLY A 61 -24.69 -73.60 -50.84
CA GLY A 61 -23.71 -73.03 -49.90
C GLY A 61 -22.66 -72.14 -50.59
N GLU A 62 -22.14 -72.56 -51.75
CA GLU A 62 -21.18 -71.75 -52.54
C GLU A 62 -21.83 -70.49 -53.15
N VAL A 63 -23.07 -70.60 -53.63
CA VAL A 63 -23.85 -69.44 -54.11
C VAL A 63 -24.11 -68.46 -52.96
N GLU A 64 -24.48 -68.95 -51.79
CA GLU A 64 -24.68 -68.12 -50.59
C GLU A 64 -23.37 -67.46 -50.14
N MET A 65 -22.23 -68.16 -50.19
CA MET A 65 -20.92 -67.57 -49.91
C MET A 65 -20.59 -66.45 -50.91
N ARG A 66 -20.78 -66.69 -52.21
CA ARG A 66 -20.58 -65.67 -53.25
C ARG A 66 -21.46 -64.44 -53.01
N ASP A 67 -22.75 -64.65 -52.74
CA ASP A 67 -23.71 -63.55 -52.57
C ASP A 67 -23.41 -62.74 -51.29
N ARG A 68 -22.97 -63.41 -50.21
CA ARG A 68 -22.45 -62.73 -49.02
C ARG A 68 -21.21 -61.89 -49.31
N LEU A 69 -20.25 -62.41 -50.07
CA LEU A 69 -19.05 -61.64 -50.44
C LEU A 69 -19.39 -60.43 -51.31
N LEU A 70 -20.30 -60.57 -52.28
CA LEU A 70 -20.76 -59.45 -53.11
C LEU A 70 -21.45 -58.38 -52.27
N LYS A 71 -22.29 -58.79 -51.31
CA LYS A 71 -22.93 -57.86 -50.37
C LYS A 71 -21.90 -57.12 -49.51
N ASN A 72 -20.92 -57.82 -48.94
CA ASN A 72 -19.85 -57.20 -48.15
C ASN A 72 -19.06 -56.18 -48.98
N ILE A 73 -18.76 -56.50 -50.25
CA ILE A 73 -18.10 -55.58 -51.17
C ILE A 73 -18.91 -54.30 -51.37
N GLU A 74 -20.23 -54.40 -51.58
CA GLU A 74 -21.12 -53.25 -51.72
C GLU A 74 -21.15 -52.40 -50.43
N GLU A 75 -21.23 -53.05 -49.26
CA GLU A 75 -21.19 -52.38 -47.96
C GLU A 75 -19.85 -51.66 -47.73
N TYR A 76 -18.71 -52.31 -48.01
CA TYR A 76 -17.38 -51.71 -47.88
C TYR A 76 -17.13 -50.58 -48.89
N ASP A 77 -17.59 -50.70 -50.14
CA ASP A 77 -17.50 -49.61 -51.11
C ASP A 77 -18.30 -48.38 -50.65
N ALA A 78 -19.50 -48.59 -50.08
CA ALA A 78 -20.31 -47.52 -49.51
C ALA A 78 -19.63 -46.88 -48.28
N GLU A 79 -19.06 -47.70 -47.39
CA GLU A 79 -18.34 -47.23 -46.21
C GLU A 79 -17.07 -46.44 -46.58
N LEU A 80 -16.29 -46.92 -47.55
CA LEU A 80 -15.13 -46.19 -48.07
C LEU A 80 -15.52 -44.84 -48.67
N ALA A 81 -16.61 -44.77 -49.43
CA ALA A 81 -17.08 -43.51 -50.00
C ALA A 81 -17.43 -42.47 -48.90
N VAL A 82 -17.96 -42.93 -47.76
CA VAL A 82 -18.20 -42.07 -46.58
C VAL A 82 -16.89 -41.67 -45.91
N LEU A 83 -16.00 -42.64 -45.63
CA LEU A 83 -14.72 -42.40 -44.95
C LEU A 83 -13.80 -41.47 -45.74
N THR A 84 -13.67 -41.67 -47.05
CA THR A 84 -12.91 -40.80 -47.96
C THR A 84 -13.44 -39.38 -47.97
N ARG A 85 -14.77 -39.20 -47.99
CA ARG A 85 -15.39 -37.87 -47.94
C ARG A 85 -15.14 -37.17 -46.60
N GLU A 86 -15.28 -37.89 -45.49
CA GLU A 86 -15.07 -37.35 -44.15
C GLU A 86 -13.60 -37.03 -43.84
N LEU A 87 -12.67 -37.89 -44.28
CA LEU A 87 -11.23 -37.72 -44.06
C LEU A 87 -10.57 -36.81 -45.09
N GLN A 88 -11.26 -36.52 -46.20
CA GLN A 88 -10.75 -35.79 -47.35
C GLN A 88 -9.50 -36.46 -47.95
N ILE A 89 -9.52 -37.80 -48.06
CA ILE A 89 -8.42 -38.62 -48.58
C ILE A 89 -8.93 -39.49 -49.73
N ASP A 90 -8.27 -39.43 -50.87
CA ASP A 90 -8.56 -40.33 -51.99
C ASP A 90 -8.18 -41.78 -51.65
N ALA A 91 -9.17 -42.67 -51.63
CA ALA A 91 -8.93 -44.11 -51.49
C ALA A 91 -8.40 -44.70 -52.81
N ALA A 92 -7.47 -45.67 -52.70
CA ALA A 92 -6.95 -46.36 -53.86
C ALA A 92 -8.04 -47.19 -54.56
N LYS A 93 -8.24 -46.95 -55.86
CA LYS A 93 -9.28 -47.63 -56.65
C LYS A 93 -8.99 -49.13 -56.74
N VAL A 94 -9.93 -49.95 -56.29
CA VAL A 94 -9.83 -51.41 -56.40
C VAL A 94 -10.08 -51.84 -57.84
N ASN A 95 -9.16 -52.62 -58.41
CA ASN A 95 -9.24 -53.06 -59.79
C ASN A 95 -10.36 -54.11 -59.97
N LYS A 96 -11.20 -53.91 -60.99
CA LYS A 96 -12.30 -54.84 -61.35
C LYS A 96 -11.82 -56.18 -61.92
N THR A 97 -10.53 -56.33 -62.22
CA THR A 97 -9.96 -57.59 -62.71
C THR A 97 -9.64 -58.60 -61.60
N LEU A 98 -9.73 -58.19 -60.33
CA LEU A 98 -9.50 -59.06 -59.17
C LEU A 98 -10.66 -60.03 -58.94
N SER A 99 -10.38 -61.16 -58.30
CA SER A 99 -11.44 -62.09 -57.86
C SER A 99 -12.34 -61.46 -56.79
N ILE A 100 -13.53 -62.01 -56.61
CA ILE A 100 -14.50 -61.52 -55.59
C ILE A 100 -13.86 -61.56 -54.19
N LEU A 101 -13.13 -62.64 -53.87
CA LEU A 101 -12.50 -62.80 -52.56
C LEU A 101 -11.36 -61.79 -52.35
N GLU A 102 -10.47 -61.61 -53.33
CA GLU A 102 -9.37 -60.63 -53.24
C GLU A 102 -9.88 -59.19 -53.15
N ARG A 103 -10.97 -58.87 -53.85
CA ARG A 103 -11.61 -57.54 -53.78
C ARG A 103 -12.23 -57.30 -52.40
N GLU A 104 -12.93 -58.28 -51.83
CA GLU A 104 -13.48 -58.17 -50.47
C GLU A 104 -12.38 -57.95 -49.45
N GLU A 105 -11.29 -58.73 -49.52
CA GLU A 105 -10.18 -58.64 -48.57
C GLU A 105 -9.49 -57.27 -48.63
N LEU A 106 -9.24 -56.75 -49.84
CA LEU A 106 -8.63 -55.44 -50.02
C LEU A 106 -9.52 -54.31 -49.52
N LEU A 107 -10.82 -54.34 -49.86
CA LEU A 107 -11.79 -53.33 -49.41
C LEU A 107 -11.91 -53.34 -47.88
N ARG A 108 -12.01 -54.52 -47.27
CA ARG A 108 -12.04 -54.68 -45.81
C ARG A 108 -10.80 -54.09 -45.14
N GLY A 109 -9.62 -54.33 -45.71
CA GLY A 109 -8.36 -53.73 -45.26
C GLY A 109 -8.38 -52.20 -45.32
N GLN A 110 -8.78 -51.63 -46.46
CA GLN A 110 -8.88 -50.17 -46.64
C GLN A 110 -9.88 -49.53 -45.67
N VAL A 111 -11.06 -50.14 -45.47
CA VAL A 111 -12.06 -49.67 -44.50
C VAL A 111 -11.47 -49.66 -43.10
N HIS A 112 -10.77 -50.73 -42.71
CA HIS A 112 -10.14 -50.83 -41.40
C HIS A 112 -9.07 -49.75 -41.18
N GLU A 113 -8.21 -49.52 -42.16
CA GLU A 113 -7.16 -48.49 -42.11
C GLU A 113 -7.75 -47.08 -41.95
N LEU A 114 -8.71 -46.70 -42.80
CA LEU A 114 -9.34 -45.38 -42.75
C LEU A 114 -10.17 -45.18 -41.48
N THR A 115 -10.86 -46.22 -41.01
CA THR A 115 -11.59 -46.18 -39.73
C THR A 115 -10.63 -45.94 -38.56
N THR A 116 -9.50 -46.63 -38.55
CA THR A 116 -8.45 -46.47 -37.53
C THR A 116 -7.86 -45.06 -37.56
N LEU A 117 -7.59 -44.52 -38.76
CA LEU A 117 -7.11 -43.15 -38.93
C LEU A 117 -8.13 -42.12 -38.43
N LYS A 118 -9.41 -42.28 -38.75
CA LYS A 118 -10.50 -41.41 -38.25
C LYS A 118 -10.57 -41.39 -36.73
N VAL A 119 -10.47 -42.55 -36.08
CA VAL A 119 -10.45 -42.66 -34.61
C VAL A 119 -9.21 -41.98 -34.04
N SER A 120 -8.05 -42.19 -34.64
CA SER A 120 -6.78 -41.55 -34.24
C SER A 120 -6.86 -40.02 -34.31
N ARG A 121 -7.31 -39.46 -35.43
CA ARG A 121 -7.49 -38.00 -35.62
C ARG A 121 -8.48 -37.40 -34.63
N ARG A 122 -9.61 -38.08 -34.38
CA ARG A 122 -10.60 -37.64 -33.37
C ARG A 122 -10.04 -37.66 -31.95
N ARG A 123 -9.24 -38.68 -31.59
CA ARG A 123 -8.58 -38.74 -30.29
C ARG A 123 -7.56 -37.61 -30.14
N LYS A 124 -6.74 -37.36 -31.17
CA LYS A 124 -5.77 -36.25 -31.20
C LYS A 124 -6.47 -34.89 -31.04
N LEU A 125 -7.54 -34.65 -31.80
CA LEU A 125 -8.37 -33.45 -31.67
C LEU A 125 -8.91 -33.25 -30.25
N LYS A 126 -9.47 -34.32 -29.64
CA LYS A 126 -10.00 -34.25 -28.27
C LYS A 126 -8.91 -33.86 -27.26
N GLY A 127 -7.71 -34.43 -27.40
CA GLY A 127 -6.57 -34.09 -26.56
C GLY A 127 -6.10 -32.64 -26.72
N LEU A 128 -5.96 -32.18 -27.97
CA LEU A 128 -5.54 -30.81 -28.28
C LEU A 128 -6.56 -29.78 -27.81
N ARG A 129 -7.86 -30.02 -28.03
CA ARG A 129 -8.94 -29.13 -27.55
C ARG A 129 -9.02 -29.08 -26.03
N ALA A 130 -8.71 -30.17 -25.32
CA ALA A 130 -8.64 -30.15 -23.86
C ALA A 130 -7.48 -29.28 -23.36
N GLN A 131 -6.29 -29.43 -23.96
CA GLN A 131 -5.13 -28.59 -23.65
C GLN A 131 -5.40 -27.11 -23.95
N GLU A 132 -5.91 -26.82 -25.15
CA GLU A 132 -6.26 -25.46 -25.57
C GLU A 132 -7.26 -24.81 -24.62
N ARG A 133 -8.36 -25.48 -24.26
CA ARG A 133 -9.35 -24.92 -23.34
C ARG A 133 -8.76 -24.55 -21.98
N HIS A 134 -7.88 -25.40 -21.45
CA HIS A 134 -7.19 -25.12 -20.20
C HIS A 134 -6.33 -23.86 -20.32
N LEU A 135 -5.50 -23.78 -21.37
CA LEU A 135 -4.62 -22.64 -21.64
C LEU A 135 -5.41 -21.34 -21.89
N CYS A 136 -6.43 -21.39 -22.75
CA CYS A 136 -7.32 -20.27 -23.06
C CYS A 136 -8.04 -19.74 -21.82
N THR A 137 -8.52 -20.63 -20.94
CA THR A 137 -9.17 -20.23 -19.67
C THR A 137 -8.18 -19.49 -18.78
N ARG A 138 -6.97 -20.03 -18.62
CA ARG A 138 -5.94 -19.42 -17.76
C ARG A 138 -5.42 -18.09 -18.31
N LEU A 139 -5.24 -17.98 -19.62
CA LEU A 139 -4.71 -16.78 -20.30
C LEU A 139 -5.80 -15.77 -20.68
N ALA A 140 -7.07 -16.12 -20.49
CA ALA A 140 -8.24 -15.41 -21.01
C ALA A 140 -8.12 -15.09 -22.52
N MET A 141 -7.69 -16.06 -23.31
CA MET A 141 -7.53 -15.95 -24.76
C MET A 141 -8.61 -16.73 -25.50
N PRO A 142 -9.07 -16.27 -26.68
CA PRO A 142 -10.06 -16.98 -27.45
C PRO A 142 -9.51 -18.33 -27.97
N PRO A 143 -10.35 -19.38 -28.05
CA PRO A 143 -9.96 -20.65 -28.67
C PRO A 143 -9.85 -20.51 -30.19
N HIS A 144 -9.05 -21.38 -30.82
CA HIS A 144 -8.93 -21.45 -32.27
C HIS A 144 -10.22 -21.96 -32.91
N GLN A 145 -10.64 -21.33 -34.01
CA GLN A 145 -11.89 -21.66 -34.68
C GLN A 145 -11.68 -22.84 -35.64
N LEU A 146 -12.31 -23.98 -35.35
CA LEU A 146 -12.41 -25.13 -36.29
C LEU A 146 -13.82 -25.69 -36.19
N ASP A 147 -14.56 -25.65 -37.31
CA ASP A 147 -15.96 -26.10 -37.40
C ASP A 147 -16.11 -27.54 -37.89
N THR A 148 -15.00 -28.29 -38.02
CA THR A 148 -14.99 -29.64 -38.59
C THR A 148 -15.10 -30.73 -37.50
N ARG A 149 -15.97 -31.73 -37.73
CA ARG A 149 -16.13 -32.91 -36.84
C ARG A 149 -15.05 -33.98 -37.05
N VAL A 150 -14.40 -33.96 -38.21
CA VAL A 150 -13.27 -34.81 -38.57
C VAL A 150 -12.21 -33.86 -39.13
N PRO A 151 -11.10 -33.64 -38.42
CA PRO A 151 -10.11 -32.67 -38.84
C PRO A 151 -9.19 -33.25 -39.93
N SER A 152 -8.72 -32.40 -40.83
CA SER A 152 -7.62 -32.71 -41.75
C SER A 152 -6.29 -32.80 -40.98
N GLU A 153 -5.21 -33.30 -41.62
CA GLU A 153 -3.86 -33.19 -41.02
C GLU A 153 -3.46 -31.73 -40.83
N SER A 154 -3.85 -30.84 -41.75
CA SER A 154 -3.57 -29.40 -41.65
C SER A 154 -4.28 -28.80 -40.44
N ASP A 155 -5.57 -29.10 -40.26
CA ASP A 155 -6.36 -28.58 -39.13
C ASP A 155 -5.74 -29.02 -37.79
N LEU A 156 -5.28 -30.27 -37.71
CA LEU A 156 -4.60 -30.79 -36.51
C LEU A 156 -3.26 -30.09 -36.28
N HIS A 157 -2.49 -29.85 -37.34
CA HIS A 157 -1.22 -29.15 -37.26
C HIS A 157 -1.39 -27.68 -36.84
N GLU A 158 -2.37 -26.98 -37.40
CA GLU A 158 -2.73 -25.60 -37.04
C GLU A 158 -3.13 -25.51 -35.56
N LEU A 159 -3.93 -26.45 -35.06
CA LEU A 159 -4.29 -26.50 -33.65
C LEU A 159 -3.09 -26.84 -32.76
N GLU A 160 -2.17 -27.70 -33.20
CA GLU A 160 -0.91 -27.97 -32.49
C GLU A 160 -0.04 -26.71 -32.37
N MET A 161 0.10 -25.95 -33.46
CA MET A 161 0.81 -24.67 -33.46
C MET A 161 0.15 -23.65 -32.56
N HIS A 162 -1.18 -23.58 -32.56
CA HIS A 162 -1.93 -22.71 -31.65
C HIS A 162 -1.67 -23.09 -30.18
N VAL A 163 -1.76 -24.38 -29.83
CA VAL A 163 -1.47 -24.87 -28.47
C VAL A 163 -0.03 -24.58 -28.06
N GLN A 164 0.94 -24.72 -28.97
CA GLN A 164 2.33 -24.41 -28.69
C GLN A 164 2.53 -22.91 -28.44
N MET A 165 1.93 -22.04 -29.26
CA MET A 165 1.93 -20.60 -29.06
C MET A 165 1.32 -20.23 -27.70
N LEU A 166 0.19 -20.84 -27.32
CA LEU A 166 -0.44 -20.63 -26.01
C LEU A 166 0.48 -21.05 -24.84
N LYS A 167 1.20 -22.17 -24.96
CA LYS A 167 2.16 -22.61 -23.93
C LYS A 167 3.30 -21.61 -23.78
N GLN A 168 3.89 -21.15 -24.88
CA GLN A 168 4.94 -20.13 -24.84
C GLN A 168 4.45 -18.82 -24.21
N GLU A 169 3.23 -18.40 -24.53
CA GLU A 169 2.63 -17.21 -23.94
C GLU A 169 2.33 -17.39 -22.45
N GLN A 170 1.93 -18.60 -22.02
CA GLN A 170 1.81 -18.94 -20.61
C GLN A 170 3.15 -18.80 -19.89
N ASP A 171 4.22 -19.42 -20.38
CA ASP A 171 5.54 -19.36 -19.75
C ASP A 171 6.03 -17.90 -19.61
N ARG A 172 5.82 -17.10 -20.66
CA ARG A 172 6.16 -15.67 -20.67
C ARG A 172 5.37 -14.90 -19.60
N ARG A 173 4.06 -15.12 -19.50
CA ARG A 173 3.18 -14.44 -18.54
C ARG A 173 3.41 -14.90 -17.11
N GLU A 174 3.66 -16.18 -16.89
CA GLU A 174 4.05 -16.73 -15.60
C GLU A 174 5.33 -16.08 -15.11
N THR A 175 6.38 -16.03 -15.95
CA THR A 175 7.65 -15.37 -15.58
C THR A 175 7.42 -13.91 -15.19
N LYS A 176 6.63 -13.17 -15.99
CA LYS A 176 6.29 -11.78 -15.68
C LYS A 176 5.54 -11.66 -14.35
N TYR A 177 4.55 -12.53 -14.11
CA TYR A 177 3.79 -12.53 -12.87
C TYR A 177 4.67 -12.83 -11.65
N HIS A 178 5.54 -13.83 -11.73
CA HIS A 178 6.45 -14.18 -10.63
C HIS A 178 7.37 -13.02 -10.27
N ASN A 179 7.94 -12.32 -11.26
CA ASN A 179 8.79 -11.16 -11.02
C ASN A 179 8.01 -10.01 -10.36
N LEU A 180 6.84 -9.66 -10.91
CA LEU A 180 5.99 -8.61 -10.34
C LEU A 180 5.56 -8.95 -8.91
N ARG A 181 5.13 -10.19 -8.66
CA ARG A 181 4.72 -10.65 -7.34
C ARG A 181 5.87 -10.62 -6.35
N ALA A 182 7.09 -11.01 -6.74
CA ALA A 182 8.26 -10.94 -5.87
C ALA A 182 8.55 -9.50 -5.44
N GLU A 183 8.49 -8.54 -6.35
CA GLU A 183 8.66 -7.11 -6.02
C GLU A 183 7.52 -6.60 -5.10
N VAL A 184 6.27 -7.00 -5.36
CA VAL A 184 5.13 -6.67 -4.50
C VAL A 184 5.34 -7.18 -3.08
N LEU A 185 5.71 -8.46 -2.92
CA LEU A 185 5.94 -9.05 -1.59
C LEU A 185 7.06 -8.34 -0.83
N ALA A 186 8.17 -8.01 -1.50
CA ALA A 186 9.27 -7.29 -0.87
C ALA A 186 8.84 -5.91 -0.37
N LEU A 187 8.08 -5.15 -1.17
CA LEU A 187 7.58 -3.83 -0.77
C LEU A 187 6.53 -3.92 0.34
N VAL A 188 5.64 -4.92 0.29
CA VAL A 188 4.64 -5.16 1.35
C VAL A 188 5.32 -5.46 2.69
N GLU A 189 6.37 -6.27 2.69
CA GLU A 189 7.17 -6.57 3.88
C GLU A 189 7.90 -5.32 4.40
N GLU A 190 8.60 -4.58 3.52
CA GLU A 190 9.36 -3.38 3.89
C GLU A 190 8.46 -2.26 4.45
N LEU A 191 7.28 -2.07 3.85
CA LEU A 191 6.26 -1.13 4.32
C LEU A 191 5.47 -1.65 5.53
N SER A 192 5.58 -2.94 5.85
CA SER A 192 4.71 -3.62 6.82
C SER A 192 3.23 -3.36 6.54
N ALA A 193 2.86 -3.29 5.26
CA ALA A 193 1.51 -2.96 4.81
C ALA A 193 0.63 -4.23 4.81
N ALA A 194 -0.63 -4.09 5.24
CA ALA A 194 -1.61 -5.17 5.12
C ALA A 194 -2.33 -5.09 3.76
N PRO A 195 -2.68 -6.23 3.11
CA PRO A 195 -3.53 -6.20 1.93
C PRO A 195 -4.94 -5.72 2.33
N GLU A 196 -5.41 -4.62 1.74
CA GLU A 196 -6.70 -4.00 2.08
C GLU A 196 -7.88 -4.51 1.24
N GLY A 197 -7.62 -5.35 0.23
CA GLY A 197 -8.65 -5.81 -0.69
C GLY A 197 -8.43 -7.22 -1.21
N SER A 198 -9.52 -7.83 -1.67
CA SER A 198 -9.56 -9.23 -2.15
C SER A 198 -8.63 -9.51 -3.33
N PHE A 199 -8.22 -8.49 -4.10
CA PHE A 199 -7.23 -8.65 -5.16
C PHE A 199 -5.81 -8.72 -4.58
N GLN A 200 -5.48 -7.79 -3.69
CA GLN A 200 -4.18 -7.74 -3.01
C GLN A 200 -3.95 -9.03 -2.21
N GLU A 201 -4.94 -9.49 -1.45
CA GLU A 201 -4.91 -10.78 -0.74
C GLU A 201 -4.63 -11.95 -1.70
N LYS A 202 -5.28 -11.98 -2.87
CA LYS A 202 -5.01 -12.99 -3.90
C LYS A 202 -3.59 -12.93 -4.46
N VAL A 203 -2.99 -11.76 -4.56
CA VAL A 203 -1.62 -11.61 -5.05
C VAL A 203 -0.61 -12.02 -3.97
N VAL A 204 -0.87 -11.67 -2.72
CA VAL A 204 0.05 -11.90 -1.59
C VAL A 204 -0.06 -13.33 -1.06
N ASP A 205 -1.25 -13.82 -0.75
CA ASP A 205 -1.46 -15.03 0.06
C ASP A 205 -1.82 -16.30 -0.75
N SER A 206 -2.28 -16.16 -1.99
CA SER A 206 -2.72 -17.31 -2.79
C SER A 206 -1.58 -18.00 -3.54
N ASP A 207 -1.80 -19.27 -3.92
CA ASP A 207 -0.90 -20.06 -4.75
C ASP A 207 -0.67 -19.40 -6.13
N PRO A 208 0.59 -19.07 -6.51
CA PRO A 208 0.93 -18.48 -7.80
C PRO A 208 0.45 -19.28 -9.01
N ALA A 209 0.37 -20.61 -8.90
CA ALA A 209 -0.08 -21.47 -10.00
C ALA A 209 -1.59 -21.34 -10.28
N SER A 210 -2.37 -20.94 -9.27
CA SER A 210 -3.82 -20.77 -9.38
C SER A 210 -4.26 -19.42 -9.95
N PHE A 211 -3.33 -18.45 -10.03
CA PHE A 211 -3.63 -17.10 -10.47
C PHE A 211 -3.90 -17.04 -11.99
N GLY A 212 -4.99 -16.37 -12.37
CA GLY A 212 -5.33 -16.15 -13.78
C GLY A 212 -4.34 -15.19 -14.44
N LEU A 213 -3.84 -15.54 -15.62
CA LEU A 213 -2.79 -14.82 -16.35
C LEU A 213 -3.36 -14.03 -17.53
N SER A 214 -4.51 -13.39 -17.35
CA SER A 214 -5.06 -12.49 -18.36
C SER A 214 -4.21 -11.23 -18.49
N THR A 215 -4.30 -10.56 -19.64
CA THR A 215 -3.64 -9.25 -19.82
C THR A 215 -4.12 -8.24 -18.78
N SER A 216 -5.40 -8.28 -18.42
CA SER A 216 -5.99 -7.40 -17.41
C SER A 216 -5.51 -7.73 -16.00
N SER A 217 -5.37 -9.01 -15.61
CA SER A 217 -4.89 -9.38 -14.28
C SER A 217 -3.43 -8.98 -14.10
N LEU A 218 -2.57 -9.21 -15.09
CA LEU A 218 -1.17 -8.78 -15.06
C LEU A 218 -1.02 -7.26 -15.01
N ALA A 219 -1.87 -6.52 -15.73
CA ALA A 219 -1.91 -5.06 -15.66
C ALA A 219 -2.33 -4.58 -14.26
N ALA A 220 -3.29 -5.24 -13.63
CA ALA A 220 -3.71 -4.93 -12.26
C ALA A 220 -2.58 -5.20 -11.24
N VAL A 221 -1.82 -6.29 -11.38
CA VAL A 221 -0.64 -6.54 -10.52
C VAL A 221 0.43 -5.47 -10.72
N ALA A 222 0.69 -5.06 -11.96
CA ALA A 222 1.65 -4.00 -12.25
C ALA A 222 1.19 -2.64 -11.68
N ALA A 223 -0.09 -2.29 -11.81
CA ALA A 223 -0.64 -1.08 -11.22
C ALA A 223 -0.54 -1.08 -9.68
N TYR A 224 -0.80 -2.23 -9.05
CA TYR A 224 -0.62 -2.38 -7.60
C TYR A 224 0.85 -2.23 -7.19
N LEU A 225 1.78 -2.76 -7.98
CA LEU A 225 3.21 -2.56 -7.76
C LEU A 225 3.60 -1.07 -7.87
N ASP A 226 3.07 -0.34 -8.85
CA ASP A 226 3.33 1.09 -9.01
C ASP A 226 2.77 1.92 -7.83
N GLU A 227 1.59 1.55 -7.32
CA GLU A 227 1.01 2.14 -6.11
C GLU A 227 1.91 1.92 -4.89
N LEU A 228 2.38 0.69 -4.67
CA LEU A 228 3.32 0.38 -3.59
C LEU A 228 4.65 1.13 -3.73
N LYS A 229 5.19 1.24 -4.95
CA LYS A 229 6.41 2.02 -5.22
C LYS A 229 6.22 3.51 -4.91
N SER A 230 5.06 4.08 -5.28
CA SER A 230 4.72 5.45 -4.94
C SER A 230 4.60 5.66 -3.43
N LEU A 231 3.94 4.73 -2.73
CA LEU A 231 3.82 4.77 -1.28
C LEU A 231 5.19 4.63 -0.59
N HIS A 232 6.05 3.73 -1.06
CA HIS A 232 7.42 3.57 -0.60
C HIS A 232 8.23 4.86 -0.77
N ALA A 233 8.23 5.45 -1.96
CA ALA A 233 8.93 6.70 -2.21
C ALA A 233 8.44 7.84 -1.30
N ALA A 234 7.12 7.95 -1.11
CA ALA A 234 6.52 8.93 -0.21
C ALA A 234 6.95 8.71 1.26
N ARG A 235 6.95 7.46 1.72
CA ARG A 235 7.36 7.08 3.09
C ARG A 235 8.84 7.30 3.33
N VAL A 236 9.69 6.95 2.37
CA VAL A 236 11.13 7.25 2.44
C VAL A 236 11.37 8.75 2.55
N ALA A 237 10.69 9.55 1.74
CA ALA A 237 10.81 11.02 1.79
C ALA A 237 10.35 11.58 3.15
N GLU A 238 9.17 11.16 3.63
CA GLU A 238 8.62 11.59 4.91
C GLU A 238 9.54 11.19 6.09
N CYS A 239 9.95 9.92 6.17
CA CYS A 239 10.87 9.43 7.18
C CYS A 239 12.20 10.19 7.17
N THR A 240 12.74 10.46 5.98
CA THR A 240 14.00 11.21 5.83
C THR A 240 13.85 12.64 6.35
N GLN A 241 12.77 13.32 5.98
CA GLN A 241 12.49 14.68 6.45
C GLN A 241 12.29 14.73 7.97
N LEU A 242 11.52 13.79 8.53
CA LEU A 242 11.30 13.70 9.98
C LEU A 242 12.61 13.44 10.72
N ARG A 243 13.44 12.49 10.26
CA ARG A 243 14.76 12.20 10.86
C ARG A 243 15.68 13.40 10.79
N GLN A 244 15.69 14.15 9.68
CA GLN A 244 16.46 15.38 9.56
C GLN A 244 15.99 16.41 10.59
N SER A 245 14.68 16.64 10.69
CA SER A 245 14.10 17.57 11.67
C SER A 245 14.44 17.17 13.11
N ILE A 246 14.32 15.88 13.45
CA ILE A 246 14.68 15.33 14.75
C ILE A 246 16.17 15.58 15.04
N SER A 247 17.06 15.31 14.08
CA SER A 247 18.50 15.56 14.23
C SER A 247 18.80 17.04 14.48
N GLU A 248 18.15 17.96 13.75
CA GLU A 248 18.28 19.40 13.99
C GLU A 248 17.79 19.79 15.39
N PHE A 249 16.67 19.23 15.85
CA PHE A 249 16.18 19.44 17.21
C PHE A 249 17.14 18.89 18.27
N TRP A 250 17.59 17.66 18.14
CA TRP A 250 18.54 17.04 19.09
C TRP A 250 19.84 17.84 19.20
N ASN A 251 20.36 18.37 18.08
CA ASN A 251 21.54 19.23 18.06
C ASN A 251 21.35 20.56 18.80
N ARG A 252 20.16 21.18 18.65
CA ARG A 252 19.80 22.46 19.28
C ARG A 252 19.47 22.29 20.77
N LEU A 253 18.74 21.22 21.12
CA LEU A 253 18.30 20.91 22.48
C LEU A 253 19.36 20.15 23.29
N LYS A 254 20.50 19.79 22.68
CA LYS A 254 21.62 19.07 23.32
C LYS A 254 21.18 17.73 23.96
N VAL A 255 20.35 16.98 23.24
CA VAL A 255 19.91 15.64 23.68
C VAL A 255 21.13 14.70 23.74
N PRO A 256 21.32 13.89 24.80
CA PRO A 256 22.46 12.98 24.93
C PRO A 256 22.57 11.98 23.77
N GLN A 257 23.80 11.72 23.32
CA GLN A 257 24.07 10.86 22.16
C GLN A 257 23.50 9.44 22.33
N ASP A 258 23.62 8.85 23.52
CA ASP A 258 23.09 7.52 23.82
C ASP A 258 21.58 7.41 23.55
N GLN A 259 20.82 8.48 23.81
CA GLN A 259 19.38 8.52 23.54
C GLN A 259 19.08 8.65 22.04
N GLN A 260 19.89 9.42 21.32
CA GLN A 260 19.78 9.58 19.87
C GLN A 260 20.03 8.24 19.15
N GLU A 261 21.08 7.52 19.57
CA GLU A 261 21.46 6.22 19.01
C GLU A 261 20.40 5.16 19.33
N ALA A 262 19.93 5.09 20.57
CA ALA A 262 18.88 4.16 20.98
C ALA A 262 17.58 4.35 20.19
N PHE A 263 17.16 5.61 19.97
CA PHE A 263 15.97 5.91 19.18
C PHE A 263 16.17 5.57 17.70
N THR A 264 17.31 5.94 17.12
CA THR A 264 17.61 5.67 15.70
C THR A 264 17.65 4.18 15.39
N LEU A 265 18.28 3.38 16.27
CA LEU A 265 18.40 1.94 16.11
C LEU A 265 17.04 1.22 16.16
N LYS A 266 16.14 1.69 17.05
CA LYS A 266 14.81 1.13 17.20
C LYS A 266 13.89 1.44 16.02
N HIS A 267 14.10 2.57 15.36
CA HIS A 267 13.21 3.13 14.36
C HIS A 267 13.90 3.24 13.01
N THR A 268 14.37 2.13 12.41
CA THR A 268 15.08 2.12 11.10
C THR A 268 14.17 1.82 9.89
N GLY A 269 13.02 1.17 10.10
CA GLY A 269 12.11 0.76 9.04
C GLY A 269 11.23 1.87 8.43
N LEU A 270 10.26 1.47 7.62
CA LEU A 270 9.29 2.34 6.93
C LEU A 270 7.83 2.10 7.32
N GLY A 271 7.59 1.19 8.28
CA GLY A 271 6.26 0.88 8.79
C GLY A 271 5.52 2.07 9.39
N ASP A 272 4.20 1.95 9.50
CA ASP A 272 3.33 2.96 10.12
C ASP A 272 3.71 3.28 11.57
N ASP A 273 4.14 2.25 12.31
CA ASP A 273 4.63 2.37 13.68
C ASP A 273 5.89 3.24 13.76
N VAL A 274 6.81 3.09 12.80
CA VAL A 274 8.02 3.90 12.71
C VAL A 274 7.69 5.34 12.36
N VAL A 275 6.84 5.58 11.35
CA VAL A 275 6.43 6.95 10.98
C VAL A 275 5.72 7.65 12.14
N ALA A 276 4.83 6.94 12.85
CA ALA A 276 4.16 7.46 14.03
C ALA A 276 5.16 7.81 15.14
N ALA A 277 6.16 6.95 15.40
CA ALA A 277 7.20 7.22 16.38
C ALA A 277 8.05 8.46 16.02
N LEU A 278 8.44 8.60 14.74
CA LEU A 278 9.17 9.78 14.27
C LEU A 278 8.35 11.08 14.45
N LYS A 279 7.07 11.08 14.08
CA LYS A 279 6.18 12.23 14.30
C LYS A 279 6.02 12.57 15.78
N SER A 280 5.87 11.56 16.62
CA SER A 280 5.77 11.74 18.07
C SER A 280 7.05 12.35 18.64
N GLU A 281 8.22 11.96 18.15
CA GLU A 281 9.51 12.50 18.60
C GLU A 281 9.71 13.96 18.15
N VAL A 282 9.28 14.32 16.93
CA VAL A 282 9.23 15.73 16.50
C VAL A 282 8.34 16.54 17.43
N ALA A 283 7.13 16.08 17.70
CA ALA A 283 6.20 16.77 18.60
C ALA A 283 6.77 16.92 20.02
N ARG A 284 7.44 15.87 20.54
CA ARG A 284 8.13 15.92 21.83
C ARG A 284 9.24 16.97 21.83
N CYS A 285 10.05 17.04 20.78
CA CYS A 285 11.10 18.04 20.62
C CYS A 285 10.54 19.48 20.55
N GLU A 286 9.41 19.69 19.88
CA GLU A 286 8.75 20.99 19.82
C GLU A 286 8.23 21.45 21.18
N VAL A 287 7.65 20.53 21.96
CA VAL A 287 7.23 20.81 23.35
C VAL A 287 8.44 21.20 24.20
N LEU A 288 9.52 20.42 24.14
CA LEU A 288 10.73 20.71 24.91
C LEU A 288 11.37 22.05 24.52
N LYS A 289 11.38 22.38 23.22
CA LYS A 289 11.82 23.71 22.75
C LYS A 289 10.98 24.82 23.39
N ARG A 290 9.66 24.66 23.46
CA ARG A 290 8.74 25.65 24.05
C ARG A 290 8.95 25.81 25.55
N GLU A 291 9.14 24.70 26.26
CA GLU A 291 9.43 24.70 27.70
C GLU A 291 10.74 25.43 28.00
N HIS A 292 11.84 25.11 27.30
CA HIS A 292 13.11 25.81 27.47
C HIS A 292 12.98 27.32 27.17
N LEU A 293 12.25 27.68 26.12
CA LEU A 293 12.02 29.08 25.75
C LEU A 293 11.21 29.83 26.81
N GLN A 294 10.19 29.18 27.37
CA GLN A 294 9.41 29.70 28.48
C GLN A 294 10.28 29.94 29.71
N GLU A 295 11.15 29.00 30.07
CA GLU A 295 12.11 29.17 31.18
C GLU A 295 13.05 30.36 30.96
N PHE A 296 13.58 30.53 29.74
CA PHE A 296 14.43 31.68 29.42
C PHE A 296 13.67 32.99 29.51
N ILE A 297 12.47 33.07 28.94
CA ILE A 297 11.61 34.26 29.00
C ILE A 297 11.31 34.62 30.46
N GLN A 298 10.94 33.64 31.30
CA GLN A 298 10.65 33.87 32.71
C GLN A 298 11.86 34.40 33.48
N LYS A 299 13.07 33.89 33.20
CA LYS A 299 14.32 34.40 33.80
C LYS A 299 14.60 35.85 33.38
N VAL A 300 14.47 36.17 32.09
CA VAL A 300 14.67 37.54 31.58
C VAL A 300 13.62 38.50 32.15
N ILE A 301 12.36 38.08 32.26
CA ILE A 301 11.30 38.86 32.90
C ILE A 301 11.62 39.13 34.37
N ALA A 302 12.02 38.10 35.13
CA ALA A 302 12.38 38.26 36.53
C ALA A 302 13.54 39.26 36.71
N GLU A 303 14.58 39.15 35.89
CA GLU A 303 15.67 40.14 35.87
C GLU A 303 15.19 41.55 35.49
N LEU A 304 14.29 41.66 34.51
CA LEU A 304 13.78 42.94 34.04
C LEU A 304 12.91 43.63 35.11
N LEU A 305 12.07 42.88 35.82
CA LEU A 305 11.29 43.37 36.97
C LEU A 305 12.18 43.86 38.11
N GLU A 306 13.28 43.14 38.38
CA GLU A 306 14.29 43.59 39.34
C GLU A 306 14.95 44.89 38.88
N MET A 307 15.34 44.98 37.60
CA MET A 307 15.94 46.18 37.03
C MET A 307 14.98 47.38 37.05
N TYR A 308 13.71 47.22 36.69
CA TYR A 308 12.74 48.30 36.78
C TYR A 308 12.52 48.79 38.21
N THR A 309 12.58 47.89 39.19
CA THR A 309 12.51 48.25 40.61
C THR A 309 13.72 49.12 40.99
N LYS A 310 14.93 48.72 40.58
CA LYS A 310 16.17 49.49 40.80
C LYS A 310 16.18 50.84 40.08
N CYS A 311 15.60 50.91 38.88
CA CYS A 311 15.49 52.13 38.09
C CYS A 311 14.37 53.07 38.56
N GLY A 312 13.49 52.64 39.47
CA GLY A 312 12.38 53.47 39.98
C GLY A 312 11.29 53.76 38.94
N VAL A 313 10.94 52.80 38.08
CA VAL A 313 9.91 52.95 37.03
C VAL A 313 8.70 52.01 37.26
N PRO A 314 7.81 52.32 38.23
CA PRO A 314 6.74 51.41 38.65
C PRO A 314 5.71 51.12 37.56
N GLU A 315 5.46 52.06 36.64
CA GLU A 315 4.51 51.90 35.54
C GLU A 315 4.96 50.85 34.51
N ARG A 316 6.26 50.83 34.17
CA ARG A 316 6.83 49.77 33.32
C ARG A 316 6.79 48.41 33.99
N LYS A 317 7.10 48.38 35.29
CA LYS A 317 7.01 47.15 36.09
C LYS A 317 5.58 46.59 36.08
N ALA A 318 4.58 47.40 36.39
CA ALA A 318 3.18 46.98 36.42
C ALA A 318 2.68 46.51 35.04
N ARG A 319 3.08 47.19 33.95
CA ARG A 319 2.77 46.76 32.59
C ARG A 319 3.37 45.38 32.26
N LEU A 320 4.63 45.15 32.63
CA LEU A 320 5.28 43.87 32.40
C LEU A 320 4.64 42.74 33.22
N GLU A 321 4.35 42.97 34.50
CA GLU A 321 3.65 42.00 35.37
C GLU A 321 2.28 41.62 34.80
N GLY A 322 1.51 42.59 34.31
CA GLY A 322 0.21 42.33 33.68
C GLY A 322 0.29 41.62 32.33
N ALA A 323 1.39 41.78 31.58
CA ALA A 323 1.59 41.17 30.26
C ALA A 323 2.15 39.73 30.34
N CYS A 324 2.69 39.31 31.48
CA CYS A 324 3.42 38.04 31.63
C CYS A 324 2.60 36.79 31.29
N GLU A 325 1.29 36.79 31.58
CA GLU A 325 0.45 35.59 31.41
C GLU A 325 -0.23 35.50 30.03
N ALA A 326 -0.33 36.62 29.31
CA ALA A 326 -1.13 36.71 28.08
C ALA A 326 -0.32 36.49 26.79
N GLU A 327 1.00 36.64 26.83
CA GLU A 327 1.84 36.64 25.62
C GLU A 327 2.44 35.26 25.27
N ALA A 328 2.48 34.96 23.96
CA ALA A 328 3.01 33.70 23.46
C ALA A 328 4.54 33.58 23.68
N CYS A 329 4.99 32.43 24.18
CA CYS A 329 6.42 32.12 24.34
C CYS A 329 7.05 31.79 22.98
N ASN A 330 7.59 32.81 22.31
CA ASN A 330 8.30 32.68 21.03
C ASN A 330 9.65 33.41 21.03
N GLU A 331 10.50 33.13 20.03
CA GLU A 331 11.87 33.64 19.98
C GLU A 331 11.93 35.17 19.80
N GLU A 332 10.94 35.77 19.14
CA GLU A 332 10.85 37.22 18.95
C GLU A 332 10.58 37.94 20.27
N ARG A 333 9.69 37.38 21.11
CA ARG A 333 9.41 37.89 22.45
C ARG A 333 10.65 37.82 23.34
N LEU A 334 11.38 36.70 23.33
CA LEU A 334 12.63 36.59 24.08
C LEU A 334 13.63 37.67 23.66
N LYS A 335 13.87 37.86 22.36
CA LYS A 335 14.78 38.89 21.85
C LYS A 335 14.35 40.31 22.24
N SER A 336 13.05 40.60 22.20
CA SER A 336 12.52 41.91 22.61
C SER A 336 12.78 42.17 24.09
N LEU A 337 12.51 41.19 24.95
CA LEU A 337 12.74 41.29 26.39
C LEU A 337 14.23 41.42 26.73
N GLU A 338 15.11 40.69 26.04
CA GLU A 338 16.57 40.80 26.22
C GLU A 338 17.09 42.18 25.79
N ALA A 339 16.58 42.74 24.69
CA ALA A 339 16.91 44.08 24.24
C ALA A 339 16.46 45.13 25.25
N GLU A 340 15.27 44.97 25.81
CA GLU A 340 14.75 45.86 26.84
C GLU A 340 15.51 45.75 28.16
N LEU A 341 15.85 44.54 28.59
CA LEU A 341 16.73 44.29 29.74
C LEU A 341 18.10 44.96 29.55
N THR A 342 18.66 44.88 28.35
CA THR A 342 19.91 45.56 28.02
C THR A 342 19.76 47.09 28.11
N ALA A 343 18.65 47.65 27.63
CA ALA A 343 18.37 49.08 27.73
C ALA A 343 18.17 49.52 29.20
N ALA A 344 17.45 48.73 30.01
CA ALA A 344 17.25 48.99 31.43
C ALA A 344 18.56 48.95 32.23
N LYS A 345 19.42 47.95 31.97
CA LYS A 345 20.77 47.86 32.56
C LYS A 345 21.62 49.09 32.20
N ARG A 346 21.66 49.47 30.91
CA ARG A 346 22.38 50.68 30.47
C ARG A 346 21.86 51.95 31.13
N PHE A 347 20.54 52.11 31.22
CA PHE A 347 19.94 53.26 31.90
C PHE A 347 20.37 53.32 33.36
N TYR A 348 20.28 52.20 34.09
CA TYR A 348 20.71 52.13 35.49
C TYR A 348 22.17 52.55 35.63
N ASP A 349 23.07 51.94 34.85
CA ASP A 349 24.51 52.20 34.91
C ASP A 349 24.84 53.68 34.65
N GLN A 350 24.22 54.28 33.62
CA GLN A 350 24.44 55.68 33.25
C GLN A 350 23.84 56.67 34.26
N ASN A 351 22.76 56.30 34.94
CA ASN A 351 21.99 57.18 35.81
C ASN A 351 22.14 56.83 37.30
N THR A 352 23.10 55.98 37.68
CA THR A 352 23.28 55.53 39.07
C THR A 352 23.41 56.72 40.04
N ALA A 353 24.22 57.72 39.68
CA ALA A 353 24.45 58.89 40.54
C ALA A 353 23.19 59.74 40.78
N ILE A 354 22.29 59.84 39.78
CA ILE A 354 21.04 60.58 39.94
C ILE A 354 19.99 59.76 40.68
N LEU A 355 19.93 58.44 40.45
CA LEU A 355 19.06 57.51 41.18
C LEU A 355 19.39 57.49 42.68
N GLU A 356 20.68 57.49 43.05
CA GLU A 356 21.12 57.60 44.46
C GLU A 356 20.69 58.93 45.10
N LYS A 357 20.69 60.04 44.35
CA LYS A 357 20.19 61.32 44.84
C LYS A 357 18.68 61.29 45.08
N VAL A 358 17.92 60.63 44.19
CA VAL A 358 16.48 60.41 44.36
C VAL A 358 16.21 59.57 45.61
N GLU A 359 16.86 58.42 45.76
CA GLU A 359 16.70 57.57 46.94
C GLU A 359 17.02 58.35 48.23
N ARG A 360 18.13 59.10 48.23
CA ARG A 360 18.49 59.97 49.36
C ARG A 360 17.41 61.01 49.65
N ARG A 361 16.83 61.64 48.62
CA ARG A 361 15.72 62.60 48.79
C ARG A 361 14.52 61.92 49.43
N GLU A 362 14.12 60.74 48.96
CA GLU A 362 12.98 59.99 49.52
C GLU A 362 13.20 59.63 51.00
N VAL A 363 14.40 59.19 51.37
CA VAL A 363 14.75 58.93 52.78
C VAL A 363 14.64 60.21 53.63
N LEU A 364 15.13 61.34 53.13
CA LEU A 364 15.05 62.62 53.84
C LEU A 364 13.61 63.14 53.93
N TRP A 365 12.79 62.87 52.90
CA TRP A 365 11.37 63.22 52.87
C TRP A 365 10.58 62.40 53.89
N GLY A 366 10.82 61.08 53.96
CA GLY A 366 10.25 60.21 54.99
C GLY A 366 10.59 60.69 56.40
N ARG A 367 11.86 61.08 56.65
CA ARG A 367 12.28 61.67 57.94
C ARG A 367 11.55 62.98 58.24
N LEU A 368 11.31 63.82 57.24
CA LEU A 368 10.52 65.05 57.43
C LEU A 368 9.09 64.71 57.88
N LEU A 369 8.42 63.76 57.22
CA LEU A 369 7.08 63.30 57.61
C LEU A 369 7.07 62.68 59.02
N GLU A 370 8.10 61.93 59.39
CA GLU A 370 8.24 61.41 60.76
C GLU A 370 8.34 62.54 61.79
N PHE A 371 9.12 63.59 61.51
CA PHE A 371 9.21 64.74 62.41
C PHE A 371 7.89 65.51 62.52
N GLU A 372 7.11 65.56 61.44
CA GLU A 372 5.78 66.16 61.43
C GLU A 372 4.79 65.34 62.24
N SER A 373 4.78 64.02 62.08
CA SER A 373 3.99 63.11 62.91
C SER A 373 4.35 63.24 64.39
N LYS A 374 5.65 63.26 64.73
CA LYS A 374 6.13 63.48 66.12
C LYS A 374 5.76 64.87 66.64
N ALA A 375 5.68 65.89 65.79
CA ALA A 375 5.21 67.23 66.17
C ALA A 375 3.71 67.27 66.51
N ARG A 376 2.92 66.32 66.01
CA ARG A 376 1.49 66.16 66.31
C ARG A 376 1.23 65.44 67.65
N ASP A 377 2.24 64.78 68.26
CA ASP A 377 2.09 64.04 69.52
C ASP A 377 2.03 64.98 70.75
N PRO A 378 0.92 65.00 71.53
CA PRO A 378 0.80 65.80 72.75
C PRO A 378 1.85 65.45 73.83
N GLY A 379 2.41 64.24 73.81
CA GLY A 379 3.46 63.77 74.72
C GLY A 379 4.87 64.30 74.41
N ARG A 380 5.04 65.01 73.28
CA ARG A 380 6.35 65.48 72.76
C ARG A 380 7.17 66.28 73.77
N PHE A 381 6.52 67.02 74.67
CA PHE A 381 7.20 67.88 75.64
C PHE A 381 7.78 67.14 76.86
N ASN A 382 7.55 65.83 77.00
CA ASN A 382 8.10 65.03 78.11
C ASN A 382 9.56 64.57 77.91
N ASN A 383 10.22 65.01 76.84
CA ASN A 383 11.60 64.65 76.54
C ASN A 383 12.61 65.50 77.35
N ARG A 384 13.06 64.98 78.50
CA ARG A 384 14.23 65.51 79.23
C ARG A 384 15.53 65.16 78.47
N GLY A 385 16.26 66.16 77.97
CA GLY A 385 17.61 65.93 77.39
C GLY A 385 17.97 66.65 76.08
N GLY A 386 17.25 67.70 75.66
CA GLY A 386 17.65 68.50 74.48
C GLY A 386 17.27 67.91 73.11
N GLY A 387 16.50 66.81 73.09
CA GLY A 387 16.02 66.16 71.87
C GLY A 387 15.20 67.08 70.95
N LEU A 388 14.33 67.95 71.50
CA LEU A 388 13.57 68.92 70.69
C LEU A 388 14.45 69.90 69.91
N LEU A 389 15.60 70.29 70.47
CA LEU A 389 16.52 71.22 69.81
C LEU A 389 17.28 70.52 68.67
N LEU A 390 17.63 69.24 68.85
CA LEU A 390 18.22 68.40 67.82
C LEU A 390 17.21 68.13 66.69
N GLU A 391 15.97 67.77 67.02
CA GLU A 391 14.86 67.61 66.06
C GLU A 391 14.64 68.90 65.24
N GLU A 392 14.56 70.06 65.89
CA GLU A 392 14.32 71.33 65.20
C GLU A 392 15.51 71.75 64.34
N ARG A 393 16.74 71.45 64.78
CA ARG A 393 17.96 71.66 63.99
C ARG A 393 17.99 70.73 62.75
N GLU A 394 17.56 69.48 62.91
CA GLU A 394 17.49 68.52 61.81
C GLU A 394 16.34 68.85 60.85
N ARG A 395 15.18 69.28 61.34
CA ARG A 395 14.07 69.82 60.52
C ARG A 395 14.55 71.00 59.67
N LYS A 396 15.18 72.02 60.27
CA LYS A 396 15.74 73.17 59.54
C LYS A 396 16.80 72.79 58.52
N ARG A 397 17.51 71.68 58.74
CA ARG A 397 18.45 71.11 57.77
C ARG A 397 17.70 70.45 56.62
N LEU A 398 16.67 69.64 56.91
CA LEU A 398 15.81 69.00 55.90
C LEU A 398 15.08 70.03 55.02
N GLU A 399 14.54 71.11 55.62
CA GLU A 399 13.91 72.22 54.89
C GLU A 399 14.83 72.89 53.87
N LYS A 400 16.15 72.80 54.06
CA LYS A 400 17.15 73.31 53.12
C LYS A 400 17.67 72.24 52.16
N GLU A 401 17.93 71.04 52.65
CA GLU A 401 18.51 69.94 51.87
C GLU A 401 17.50 69.33 50.88
N LEU A 402 16.21 69.23 51.23
CA LEU A 402 15.18 68.66 50.34
C LEU A 402 14.95 69.51 49.09
N PRO A 403 14.72 70.85 49.18
CA PRO A 403 14.62 71.69 47.99
C PRO A 403 15.91 71.76 47.19
N ARG A 404 17.08 71.66 47.86
CA ARG A 404 18.37 71.63 47.17
C ARG A 404 18.52 70.35 46.34
N LEU A 405 18.29 69.18 46.93
CA LEU A 405 18.33 67.90 46.20
C LEU A 405 17.28 67.87 45.09
N GLY A 406 16.06 68.36 45.35
CA GLY A 406 15.02 68.48 44.33
C GLY A 406 15.46 69.30 43.13
N ARG A 407 16.08 70.48 43.35
CA ARG A 407 16.63 71.29 42.25
C ARG A 407 17.77 70.60 41.52
N GLU A 408 18.74 70.02 42.24
CA GLU A 408 19.84 69.29 41.62
C GLU A 408 19.34 68.12 40.76
N ILE A 409 18.23 67.47 41.15
CA ILE A 409 17.62 66.40 40.37
C ILE A 409 16.89 66.94 39.14
N LEU A 410 16.11 68.01 39.28
CA LEU A 410 15.40 68.64 38.16
C LEU A 410 16.37 69.24 37.12
N GLU A 411 17.45 69.89 37.56
CA GLU A 411 18.51 70.39 36.67
C GLU A 411 19.18 69.25 35.89
N HIS A 412 19.41 68.09 36.53
CA HIS A 412 19.93 66.92 35.85
C HIS A 412 18.93 66.38 34.82
N ILE A 413 17.63 66.37 35.15
CA ILE A 413 16.57 65.97 34.23
C ILE A 413 16.55 66.88 33.01
N GLU A 414 16.46 68.20 33.20
CA GLU A 414 16.40 69.18 32.11
C GLU A 414 17.62 69.09 31.18
N ALA A 415 18.82 68.88 31.73
CA ALA A 415 20.04 68.74 30.96
C ALA A 415 20.10 67.47 30.08
N HIS A 416 19.33 66.43 30.43
CA HIS A 416 19.36 65.12 29.75
C HIS A 416 18.01 64.76 29.10
N GLU A 417 17.01 65.63 29.15
CA GLU A 417 15.67 65.36 28.63
C GLU A 417 15.66 65.31 27.08
N ALA A 418 16.51 66.08 26.41
CA ALA A 418 16.58 66.11 24.95
C ALA A 418 17.22 64.86 24.32
N ASP A 419 18.26 64.31 24.98
CA ASP A 419 19.04 63.16 24.50
C ASP A 419 18.72 61.87 25.29
N GLY A 420 17.74 61.93 26.18
CA GLY A 420 17.38 60.87 27.11
C GLY A 420 16.77 59.66 26.40
N SER A 421 17.11 58.47 26.89
CA SER A 421 16.43 57.24 26.45
C SER A 421 14.93 57.29 26.78
N SER A 422 14.11 56.50 26.06
CA SER A 422 12.68 56.36 26.39
C SER A 422 12.42 56.01 27.86
N LEU A 423 13.32 55.22 28.48
CA LEU A 423 13.24 54.84 29.89
C LEU A 423 13.55 56.04 30.82
N PHE A 424 14.46 56.93 30.40
CA PHE A 424 14.76 58.17 31.11
C PHE A 424 13.61 59.16 31.08
N LEU A 425 12.94 59.31 29.93
CA LEU A 425 11.79 60.20 29.79
C LEU A 425 10.59 59.77 30.65
N GLU A 426 10.28 58.48 30.67
CA GLU A 426 9.22 57.95 31.53
C GLU A 426 9.58 58.07 33.01
N TRP A 427 10.82 57.75 33.38
CA TRP A 427 11.30 57.92 34.74
C TRP A 427 11.25 59.38 35.20
N SER A 428 11.69 60.31 34.36
CA SER A 428 11.77 61.73 34.70
C SER A 428 10.38 62.37 34.82
N ALA A 429 9.44 61.99 33.96
CA ALA A 429 8.04 62.39 34.05
C ALA A 429 7.39 61.86 35.34
N ALA A 430 7.55 60.57 35.63
CA ALA A 430 7.03 59.96 36.85
C ALA A 430 7.63 60.60 38.11
N PHE A 431 8.93 60.93 38.10
CA PHE A 431 9.57 61.63 39.21
C PHE A 431 9.04 63.06 39.40
N LYS A 432 8.85 63.83 38.32
CA LYS A 432 8.26 65.19 38.38
C LYS A 432 6.85 65.12 38.97
N GLU A 433 6.00 64.22 38.47
CA GLU A 433 4.64 64.02 38.99
C GLU A 433 4.64 63.58 40.46
N HIS A 434 5.53 62.65 40.83
CA HIS A 434 5.67 62.19 42.20
C HIS A 434 6.08 63.35 43.14
N LEU A 435 7.01 64.20 42.70
CA LEU A 435 7.47 65.34 43.47
C LEU A 435 6.34 66.35 43.70
N ASP A 436 5.58 66.68 42.67
CA ASP A 436 4.43 67.58 42.75
C ASP A 436 3.32 67.00 43.65
N ALA A 437 3.00 65.72 43.49
CA ALA A 437 2.00 65.02 44.31
C ALA A 437 2.41 64.97 45.79
N GLN A 438 3.68 64.67 46.08
CA GLN A 438 4.20 64.69 47.46
C GLN A 438 4.06 66.07 48.10
N TYR A 439 4.43 67.14 47.40
CA TYR A 439 4.30 68.49 47.92
C TYR A 439 2.84 68.92 48.07
N ALA A 440 1.97 68.58 47.11
CA ALA A 440 0.54 68.88 47.19
C ALA A 440 -0.11 68.21 48.41
N SER A 441 0.13 66.91 48.61
CA SER A 441 -0.36 66.17 49.77
C SER A 441 0.17 66.75 51.08
N TYR A 442 1.46 67.13 51.13
CA TYR A 442 2.04 67.76 52.30
C TYR A 442 1.39 69.11 52.65
N GLN A 443 1.11 69.95 51.64
CA GLN A 443 0.42 71.24 51.86
C GLN A 443 -1.03 71.05 52.30
N GLU A 444 -1.73 70.07 51.70
CA GLU A 444 -3.09 69.73 52.08
C GLU A 444 -3.17 69.25 53.54
N ASP A 445 -2.26 68.37 53.95
CA ASP A 445 -2.13 67.92 55.34
C ASP A 445 -1.89 69.08 56.31
N LYS A 446 -1.01 70.01 55.94
CA LYS A 446 -0.74 71.22 56.75
C LYS A 446 -1.94 72.15 56.84
N GLU A 447 -2.69 72.32 55.76
CA GLU A 447 -3.90 73.15 55.76
C GLU A 447 -5.03 72.47 56.54
N ASN A 448 -5.21 71.15 56.39
CA ASN A 448 -6.14 70.36 57.19
C ASN A 448 -5.81 70.43 58.69
N GLU A 449 -4.53 70.36 59.05
CA GLU A 449 -4.09 70.60 60.43
C GLU A 449 -4.41 72.02 60.91
N ARG A 450 -4.17 73.04 60.08
CA ARG A 450 -4.48 74.44 60.41
C ARG A 450 -5.98 74.59 60.68
N LEU A 451 -6.82 74.05 59.80
CA LEU A 451 -8.27 74.06 59.95
C LEU A 451 -8.74 73.27 61.18
N ALA A 452 -8.13 72.12 61.47
CA ALA A 452 -8.41 71.33 62.67
C ALA A 452 -8.05 72.10 63.96
N ARG A 453 -6.91 72.81 63.97
CA ARG A 453 -6.50 73.68 65.09
C ARG A 453 -7.46 74.85 65.28
N VAL A 454 -7.90 75.48 64.19
CA VAL A 454 -8.89 76.58 64.22
C VAL A 454 -10.26 76.08 64.71
N ARG A 455 -10.69 74.88 64.29
CA ARG A 455 -11.93 74.23 64.77
C ARG A 455 -11.84 73.85 66.25
N ALA A 456 -10.69 73.35 66.71
CA ALA A 456 -10.46 73.04 68.11
C ALA A 456 -10.43 74.30 68.99
N SER A 457 -9.86 75.42 68.49
CA SER A 457 -9.85 76.70 69.20
C SER A 457 -11.18 77.45 69.19
N SER A 458 -12.09 77.11 68.27
CA SER A 458 -13.45 77.68 68.21
C SER A 458 -14.52 76.81 68.88
N SER A 459 -14.14 75.61 69.34
CA SER A 459 -14.98 74.69 70.13
C SER A 459 -14.65 74.74 71.63
N HIS A 460 -13.95 75.79 72.08
CA HIS A 460 -13.64 76.07 73.49
C HIS A 460 -14.13 77.45 73.88
#